data_AF-A0A239D6X3-F1
#
_entry.id   AF-A0A239D6X3-F1
#
_cell.length_a   1.000
_cell.length_b   1.000
_cell.length_c   1.000
_cell.angle_alpha   90.00
_cell.angle_beta   90.00
_cell.angle_gamma   90.00
#
_symmetry.space_group_name_H-M   'P 1'
#
loop_
_entity.id
_entity.type
_entity.pdbx_description
1 polymer ?
#
loop_
_entity_poly.entity_id
_entity_poly.type
_entity_poly.pdbx_seq_one_letter_code
_entity_poly.pdbx_strand_id
1 'polypeptide(L)' 'MNISPSIFKAYDIRGIIGKTLDASVARQVGQAFGAAARERGESTVIIGRDGRLSGPEL' A
#
# COMPACT_ATOMS: atom_id res chain seq x y z
N MET A 1 -11.67 -10.66 -0.40
CA MET A 1 -10.62 -10.64 0.65
C MET A 1 -10.80 -9.39 1.48
N ASN A 2 -10.79 -9.50 2.80
CA ASN A 2 -11.05 -8.37 3.71
C ASN A 2 -9.72 -7.73 4.13
N ILE A 3 -9.52 -6.43 3.88
CA ILE A 3 -8.36 -5.71 4.38
C ILE A 3 -8.58 -5.41 5.86
N SER A 4 -7.61 -5.75 6.72
CA SER A 4 -7.72 -5.46 8.15
C SER A 4 -7.64 -3.94 8.38
N PRO A 5 -8.67 -3.29 8.98
CA PRO A 5 -8.61 -1.85 9.28
C PRO A 5 -7.45 -1.47 10.19
N SER A 6 -6.95 -2.44 10.97
CA SER A 6 -5.83 -2.23 11.88
C SER A 6 -4.54 -1.80 11.18
N ILE A 7 -4.38 -2.03 9.87
CA ILE A 7 -3.17 -1.61 9.16
C ILE A 7 -3.12 -0.09 8.91
N PHE A 8 -4.27 0.59 8.91
CA PHE A 8 -4.36 2.03 8.72
C PHE A 8 -4.10 2.73 10.06
N LYS A 9 -2.91 3.32 10.20
CA LYS A 9 -2.51 4.06 11.40
C LYS A 9 -2.78 5.55 11.21
N ALA A 10 -2.52 6.33 12.25
CA ALA A 10 -2.72 7.78 12.20
C ALA A 10 -1.91 8.48 11.09
N TYR A 11 -0.74 7.94 10.72
CA TYR A 11 0.20 8.62 9.83
C TYR A 11 0.67 7.77 8.63
N ASP A 12 0.38 6.47 8.61
CA ASP A 12 0.87 5.54 7.58
C ASP A 12 0.07 4.22 7.58
N ILE A 13 0.45 3.32 6.67
CA ILE A 13 -0.08 1.97 6.59
C ILE A 13 1.02 0.99 7.05
N ARG A 14 0.73 0.18 8.07
CA ARG A 14 1.69 -0.80 8.63
C ARG A 14 1.01 -2.13 8.93
N GLY A 15 1.58 -3.21 8.41
CA GLY A 15 1.10 -4.57 8.64
C GLY A 15 2.24 -5.59 8.78
N ILE A 16 1.87 -6.84 9.06
CA ILE A 16 2.79 -7.98 9.18
C ILE A 16 2.60 -8.87 7.95
N ILE A 17 3.70 -9.17 7.26
CA ILE A 17 3.71 -10.03 6.08
C ILE A 17 3.12 -11.40 6.40
N GLY A 18 2.21 -11.87 5.55
CA GLY A 18 1.53 -13.16 5.71
C GLY A 18 0.45 -13.20 6.80
N LYS A 19 0.16 -12.07 7.45
CA LYS A 19 -0.93 -11.95 8.44
C LYS A 19 -1.93 -10.85 8.09
N THR A 20 -1.42 -9.63 7.91
CA THR A 20 -2.25 -8.44 7.65
C THR A 20 -1.80 -7.65 6.42
N LEU A 21 -0.66 -8.01 5.83
CA LEU A 21 -0.14 -7.40 4.61
C LEU A 21 0.39 -8.50 3.68
N ASP A 22 0.03 -8.40 2.39
CA ASP A 22 0.50 -9.22 1.29
C ASP A 22 0.42 -8.42 -0.02
N ALA A 23 0.83 -9.02 -1.16
CA ALA A 23 0.81 -8.36 -2.47
C ALA A 23 -0.60 -7.95 -2.92
N SER A 24 -1.65 -8.68 -2.52
CA SER A 24 -3.04 -8.34 -2.86
C SER A 24 -3.51 -7.10 -2.11
N VAL A 25 -3.14 -6.97 -0.83
CA VAL A 25 -3.40 -5.77 -0.03
C VAL A 25 -2.59 -4.58 -0.55
N ALA A 26 -1.29 -4.76 -0.83
CA ALA A 26 -0.43 -3.71 -1.38
C ALA A 26 -0.99 -3.14 -2.70
N ARG A 27 -1.43 -4.02 -3.61
CA ARG A 27 -2.07 -3.62 -4.87
C ARG A 27 -3.34 -2.80 -4.65
N GLN A 28 -4.19 -3.18 -3.71
CA GLN A 28 -5.43 -2.44 -3.41
C GLN A 28 -5.13 -1.06 -2.80
N VAL A 29 -4.12 -0.96 -1.93
CA VAL A 29 -3.64 0.32 -1.41
C VAL A 29 -3.12 1.21 -2.54
N GLY A 30 -2.32 0.65 -3.47
CA GLY A 30 -1.82 1.36 -4.64
C GLY A 30 -2.94 1.87 -5.55
N GLN A 31 -3.98 1.07 -5.78
CA GLN A 31 -5.17 1.48 -6.54
C GLN A 31 -5.92 2.64 -5.86
N ALA A 32 -6.10 2.56 -4.54
CA ALA A 32 -6.77 3.61 -3.77
C ALA A 32 -5.96 4.92 -3.79
N PHE A 33 -4.63 4.84 -3.58
CA PHE A 33 -3.75 6.01 -3.65
C PHE A 33 -3.74 6.62 -5.07
N GLY A 34 -3.62 5.79 -6.10
CA GLY A 34 -3.63 6.24 -7.49
C GLY A 34 -4.96 6.87 -7.92
N ALA A 35 -6.10 6.39 -7.41
CA ALA A 35 -7.39 7.05 -7.61
C ALA A 35 -7.40 8.46 -6.98
N ALA A 36 -6.97 8.56 -5.73
CA ALA A 36 -6.88 9.83 -5.00
C ALA A 36 -5.87 10.82 -5.62
N ALA A 37 -4.80 10.33 -6.25
CA ALA A 37 -3.84 11.15 -6.99
C ALA A 37 -4.47 11.71 -8.28
N ARG A 38 -5.16 10.86 -9.06
CA ARG A 38 -5.86 11.28 -10.29
C ARG A 38 -6.94 12.32 -10.03
N GLU A 39 -7.70 12.19 -8.94
CA GLU A 39 -8.69 13.20 -8.53
C GLU A 39 -8.06 14.58 -8.25
N ARG A 40 -6.77 14.62 -7.91
CA ARG A 40 -5.99 15.85 -7.71
C ARG A 40 -5.28 16.33 -8.98
N GLY A 41 -5.52 15.68 -10.12
CA GLY A 41 -4.87 16.01 -11.40
C GLY A 41 -3.48 15.39 -11.58
N GLU A 42 -3.03 14.56 -10.63
CA GLU A 42 -1.73 13.90 -10.71
C GLU A 42 -1.80 12.64 -11.57
N SER A 43 -0.83 12.47 -12.46
CA SER A 43 -0.74 11.33 -13.39
C SER A 43 0.48 10.45 -13.17
N THR A 44 1.43 10.89 -12.34
CA THR A 44 2.70 10.21 -12.11
C THR A 44 2.95 10.07 -10.60
N VAL A 45 3.35 8.87 -10.16
CA VAL A 45 3.71 8.58 -8.77
C VAL A 45 5.06 7.87 -8.75
N ILE A 46 5.98 8.36 -7.93
CA ILE A 46 7.28 7.73 -7.69
C ILE A 46 7.13 6.70 -6.57
N ILE A 47 7.65 5.50 -6.78
CA ILE A 47 7.66 4.42 -5.77
C ILE A 47 9.08 4.22 -5.27
N GLY A 48 9.23 4.13 -3.95
CA GLY A 48 10.46 3.75 -3.27
C GLY A 48 10.19 2.66 -2.25
N ARG A 49 11.20 1.83 -1.96
CA ARG A 49 11.14 0.78 -0.94
C ARG A 49 12.41 0.74 -0.12
N ASP A 50 12.31 0.24 1.11
CA ASP A 50 13.48 -0.03 1.95
C ASP A 50 14.14 -1.37 1.59
N GLY A 51 15.11 -1.79 2.43
CA GLY A 51 15.87 -3.04 2.26
C GLY A 51 15.19 -4.30 2.78
N ARG A 52 13.88 -4.31 3.07
CA ARG A 52 13.19 -5.52 3.55
C ARG A 52 13.06 -6.58 2.45
N LEU A 53 13.09 -7.84 2.87
CA LEU A 53 12.97 -9.00 1.98
C LEU A 53 11.66 -9.06 1.20
N SER A 54 10.56 -8.56 1.78
CA SER A 54 9.26 -8.49 1.12
C SER A 54 9.19 -7.39 0.04
N GLY A 55 10.14 -6.46 0.02
CA GLY A 55 10.09 -5.27 -0.82
C GLY A 55 9.97 -5.52 -2.33
N PRO A 56 10.64 -6.52 -2.93
CA PRO A 56 10.46 -6.80 -4.36
C PRO A 56 9.10 -7.37 -4.76
N GLU A 57 8.36 -7.96 -3.82
CA GLU A 57 7.05 -8.59 -4.10
C GLU A 57 5.87 -7.61 -3.92
N LEU A 58 6.00 -6.68 -2.99
CA LEU A 58 4.95 -5.70 -2.63
C LEU A 58 4.99 -4.44 -3.48
#